data_AF-T1BRX8-F1
#
_entry.id   AF-T1BRX8-F1
#
_cell.length_a   1.000
_cell.length_b   1.000
_cell.length_c   1.000
_cell.angle_alpha   90.00
_cell.angle_beta   90.00
_cell.angle_gamma   90.00
#
_symmetry.space_group_name_H-M   'P 1'
#
loop_
_entity.id
_entity.type
_entity.pdbx_description
1 polymer ?
#
loop_
_entity_poly.entity_id
_entity_poly.type
_entity_poly.pdbx_seq_one_letter_code
_entity_poly.pdbx_strand_id
1 'polypeptide(L)'
;MSAPRSTAKPFDISKWAVWDAYKKVKANQGAAGVDGESIAEFERNLKGNLYKIWNRLSSGSYFPPPVRAVEIPKRGQTGVRTLGVPTVADRIAQTVVRLYLEPKVEPLFHPDSYGYRPGRSALDAVATCRQRCWTFDWVIDLDLHSFFDTLDHDL
;
A
#
# COMPACT_ATOMS: atom_id res chain seq x y z
N MET A 1 4.40 -26.19 10.10
CA MET A 1 3.13 -26.76 10.61
C MET A 1 2.00 -25.80 10.25
N SER A 2 1.10 -26.20 9.34
CA SER A 2 -0.05 -25.38 8.93
C SER A 2 -1.09 -25.40 10.05
N ALA A 3 -1.53 -24.23 10.51
CA ALA A 3 -2.69 -24.13 11.39
C ALA A 3 -3.96 -24.70 10.69
N PRO A 4 -4.94 -25.23 11.44
CA PRO A 4 -6.15 -25.79 10.86
C PRO A 4 -6.97 -24.68 10.18
N ARG A 5 -7.33 -24.90 8.90
CA ARG A 5 -8.19 -23.99 8.13
C ARG A 5 -9.59 -23.97 8.75
N SER A 6 -10.01 -22.82 9.25
CA SER A 6 -11.36 -22.61 9.74
C SER A 6 -12.34 -22.58 8.57
N THR A 7 -13.21 -23.58 8.46
CA THR A 7 -14.29 -23.68 7.45
C THR A 7 -15.40 -22.63 7.61
N ALA A 8 -15.38 -21.84 8.69
CA ALA A 8 -16.44 -20.88 9.01
C ALA A 8 -16.34 -19.53 8.26
N LYS A 9 -15.22 -19.24 7.57
CA LYS A 9 -15.01 -17.95 6.90
C LYS A 9 -14.53 -18.12 5.46
N PRO A 10 -15.01 -17.28 4.52
CA PRO A 10 -14.65 -17.38 3.10
C PRO A 10 -13.18 -17.07 2.80
N PHE A 11 -12.51 -16.26 3.62
CA PHE A 11 -11.09 -15.92 3.43
C PHE A 11 -10.24 -16.34 4.63
N ASP A 12 -9.14 -17.04 4.35
CA ASP A 12 -8.17 -17.51 5.35
C ASP A 12 -7.14 -16.41 5.68
N ILE A 13 -7.57 -15.44 6.49
CA ILE A 13 -6.73 -14.33 6.95
C ILE A 13 -6.35 -14.57 8.41
N SER A 14 -5.05 -14.62 8.67
CA SER A 14 -4.53 -14.80 10.04
C SER A 14 -4.64 -13.51 10.85
N LYS A 15 -5.00 -13.63 12.13
CA LYS A 15 -4.94 -12.49 13.08
C LYS A 15 -3.51 -11.94 13.21
N TRP A 16 -2.50 -12.79 13.04
CA TRP A 16 -1.09 -12.38 13.04
C TRP A 16 -0.77 -11.47 11.85
N ALA A 17 -1.35 -11.73 10.68
CA ALA A 17 -1.15 -10.85 9.52
C ALA A 17 -1.69 -9.44 9.77
N VAL A 18 -2.85 -9.33 10.43
CA VAL A 18 -3.44 -8.04 10.84
C VAL A 18 -2.56 -7.33 11.88
N TRP A 19 -1.99 -8.08 12.82
CA TRP A 19 -1.06 -7.55 13.81
C TRP A 19 0.22 -7.00 13.19
N ASP A 20 0.84 -7.75 12.28
CA ASP A 20 2.07 -7.33 11.62
C ASP A 20 1.83 -6.16 10.66
N ALA A 21 0.68 -6.14 9.98
CA ALA A 21 0.23 -4.99 9.21
C ALA A 21 0.09 -3.73 10.08
N TYR A 22 -0.52 -3.84 11.27
CA TYR A 22 -0.60 -2.74 12.22
C TYR A 22 0.78 -2.21 12.63
N LYS A 23 1.74 -3.08 12.97
CA LYS A 23 3.10 -2.63 13.32
C LYS A 23 3.74 -1.81 12.19
N LYS A 24 3.58 -2.25 10.94
CA LYS A 24 4.08 -1.54 9.75
C LYS A 24 3.42 -0.17 9.60
N VAL A 25 2.09 -0.09 9.76
CA VAL A 25 1.35 1.18 9.70
C VAL A 25 1.76 2.13 10.82
N LYS A 26 1.96 1.61 12.05
CA LYS A 26 2.45 2.39 13.20
C LYS A 26 3.82 3.01 12.93
N ALA A 27 4.75 2.24 12.37
CA ALA A 27 6.09 2.72 12.06
C ALA A 27 6.09 3.88 11.04
N ASN A 28 5.10 3.94 10.14
CA ASN A 28 5.01 4.96 9.09
C ASN A 28 4.47 6.32 9.58
N GLN A 29 3.92 6.42 10.80
CA GLN A 29 3.43 7.67 11.42
C GLN A 29 2.50 8.53 10.52
N GLY A 30 1.66 7.88 9.71
CA GLY A 30 0.80 8.57 8.75
C GLY A 30 -0.32 9.41 9.39
N ALA A 31 -0.71 10.49 8.70
CA ALA A 31 -1.78 11.38 9.12
C ALA A 31 -3.15 10.67 9.23
N ALA A 32 -4.10 11.28 9.95
CA ALA A 32 -5.47 10.77 10.06
C ALA A 32 -6.21 10.81 8.71
N GLY A 33 -7.12 9.84 8.53
CA GLY A 33 -7.99 9.75 7.36
C GLY A 33 -9.22 10.65 7.48
N VAL A 34 -10.29 10.31 6.78
CA VAL A 34 -11.55 11.08 6.78
C VAL A 34 -12.28 11.04 8.12
N ASP A 35 -12.02 10.01 8.92
CA ASP A 35 -12.56 9.81 10.27
C ASP A 35 -11.84 10.64 11.34
N GLY A 36 -10.74 11.31 11.00
CA GLY A 36 -9.95 12.10 11.94
C GLY A 36 -9.20 11.27 12.99
N GLU A 37 -9.28 9.94 12.95
CA GLU A 37 -8.67 9.06 13.95
C GLU A 37 -7.15 8.96 13.73
N SER A 38 -6.40 9.39 14.74
CA SER A 38 -4.95 9.21 14.83
C SER A 38 -4.59 7.78 15.25
N ILE A 39 -3.33 7.38 15.04
CA ILE A 39 -2.85 6.07 15.53
C ILE A 39 -2.97 5.98 17.06
N ALA A 40 -2.73 7.07 17.79
CA ALA A 40 -2.85 7.08 19.25
C ALA A 40 -4.29 6.83 19.71
N GLU A 41 -5.28 7.41 19.02
CA GLU A 41 -6.70 7.17 19.30
C GLU A 41 -7.12 5.76 18.93
N PHE A 42 -6.70 5.26 17.77
CA PHE A 42 -6.93 3.89 17.32
C PHE A 42 -6.41 2.86 18.34
N GLU A 43 -5.27 3.16 19.00
CA GLU A 43 -4.65 2.30 19.99
C GLU A 43 -5.41 2.22 21.32
N ARG A 44 -6.30 3.18 21.62
CA ARG A 44 -7.13 3.16 22.84
C ARG A 44 -8.00 1.90 22.94
N ASN A 45 -8.41 1.34 21.81
CA ASN A 45 -9.08 0.04 21.72
C ASN A 45 -8.41 -0.87 20.68
N LEU A 46 -7.09 -1.00 20.77
CA LEU A 46 -6.29 -1.72 19.78
C LEU A 46 -6.83 -3.13 19.50
N LYS A 47 -7.06 -3.93 20.55
CA LYS A 47 -7.54 -5.32 20.40
C LYS A 47 -8.90 -5.38 19.69
N GLY A 48 -9.85 -4.52 20.09
CA GLY A 48 -11.17 -4.47 19.49
C GLY A 48 -11.12 -4.01 18.04
N ASN A 49 -10.32 -2.99 17.74
CA ASN A 49 -10.19 -2.44 16.39
C ASN A 49 -9.51 -3.44 15.44
N LEU A 50 -8.43 -4.10 15.85
CA LEU A 50 -7.79 -5.14 15.04
C LEU A 50 -8.70 -6.36 14.84
N TYR A 51 -9.47 -6.74 15.87
CA TYR A 51 -10.46 -7.81 15.73
C TYR A 51 -11.54 -7.46 14.71
N LYS A 52 -12.07 -6.23 14.72
CA LYS A 52 -13.06 -5.77 13.74
C LYS A 52 -12.51 -5.85 12.31
N ILE A 53 -11.28 -5.38 12.09
CA ILE A 53 -10.60 -5.45 10.78
C ILE A 53 -10.45 -6.90 10.34
N TRP A 54 -9.85 -7.75 11.18
CA TRP A 54 -9.70 -9.18 10.90
C TRP A 54 -11.05 -9.83 10.57
N ASN A 55 -12.08 -9.54 11.37
CA ASN A 55 -13.38 -10.18 11.22
C ASN A 55 -13.99 -9.89 9.86
N ARG A 56 -14.02 -8.60 9.49
CA ARG A 56 -14.61 -8.10 8.24
C ARG A 56 -13.82 -8.52 7.00
N LEU A 57 -12.49 -8.50 7.06
CA LEU A 57 -11.64 -8.99 5.97
C LEU A 57 -11.87 -10.49 5.75
N SER A 58 -11.86 -11.28 6.82
CA SER A 58 -12.02 -12.73 6.73
C SER A 58 -13.42 -13.14 6.25
N SER A 59 -14.45 -12.33 6.54
CA SER A 59 -15.83 -12.58 6.12
C SER A 59 -16.19 -11.99 4.76
N GLY A 60 -15.32 -11.19 4.12
CA GLY A 60 -15.64 -10.48 2.89
C GLY A 60 -16.57 -9.29 3.04
N SER A 61 -16.83 -8.84 4.28
CA SER A 61 -17.71 -7.69 4.57
C SER A 61 -16.95 -6.40 4.88
N TYR A 62 -15.65 -6.40 4.58
CA TYR A 62 -14.85 -5.19 4.65
C TYR A 62 -15.25 -4.25 3.52
N PHE A 63 -15.65 -3.04 3.88
CA PHE A 63 -15.96 -1.98 2.93
C PHE A 63 -15.14 -0.76 3.34
N PRO A 64 -14.20 -0.30 2.50
CA PRO A 64 -13.31 0.79 2.86
C PRO A 64 -14.08 2.12 2.92
N PRO A 65 -13.78 3.00 3.90
CA PRO A 65 -14.27 4.37 3.88
C PRO A 65 -13.60 5.16 2.75
N PRO A 66 -14.18 6.31 2.33
CA PRO A 66 -13.53 7.18 1.36
C PRO A 66 -12.19 7.71 1.90
N VAL A 67 -11.24 7.96 0.99
CA VAL A 67 -9.96 8.59 1.35
C VAL A 67 -10.14 10.09 1.57
N ARG A 68 -9.37 10.67 2.51
CA ARG A 68 -9.35 12.12 2.73
C ARG A 68 -8.44 12.79 1.71
N ALA A 69 -8.98 13.70 0.91
CA ALA A 69 -8.19 14.53 0.00
C ALA A 69 -7.39 15.58 0.77
N VAL A 70 -6.09 15.67 0.50
CA VAL A 70 -5.18 16.67 1.06
C VAL A 70 -4.39 17.30 -0.07
N GLU A 71 -4.54 18.60 -0.25
CA GLU A 71 -3.76 19.35 -1.22
C GLU A 71 -2.38 19.69 -0.65
N ILE A 72 -1.33 19.32 -1.39
CA ILE A 72 0.05 19.63 -1.04
C ILE A 72 0.67 20.39 -2.21
N PRO A 73 1.35 21.53 -1.99
CA PRO A 73 2.03 22.24 -3.05
C PRO A 73 3.12 21.37 -3.68
N LYS A 74 3.23 21.40 -5.01
CA LYS A 74 4.33 20.72 -5.70
C LYS A 74 5.66 21.41 -5.35
N ARG A 75 6.68 20.63 -5.00
CA ARG A 75 8.02 21.19 -4.73
C ARG A 75 8.58 21.79 -6.01
N GLY A 76 8.83 23.10 -6.00
CA GLY A 76 9.52 23.81 -7.09
C GLY A 76 8.69 24.03 -8.36
N GLN A 77 7.38 23.84 -8.34
CA GLN A 77 6.48 24.07 -9.47
C GLN A 77 5.18 24.74 -9.02
N THR A 78 4.52 25.48 -9.92
CA THR A 78 3.15 25.99 -9.70
C THR A 78 2.15 24.83 -9.73
N GLY A 79 1.25 24.78 -8.75
CA GLY A 79 0.16 23.80 -8.67
C GLY A 79 0.19 22.94 -7.40
N VAL A 80 -0.89 22.19 -7.18
CA VAL A 80 -1.07 21.28 -6.05
C VAL A 80 -1.07 19.82 -6.50
N ARG A 81 -0.66 18.93 -5.61
CA ARG A 81 -0.86 17.49 -5.69
C ARG A 81 -1.89 17.10 -4.63
N THR A 82 -3.00 16.52 -5.05
CA THR A 82 -3.97 15.93 -4.13
C THR A 82 -3.48 14.57 -3.69
N LEU A 83 -3.32 14.36 -2.38
CA LEU A 83 -3.07 13.06 -1.78
C LEU A 83 -4.38 12.50 -1.20
N GLY A 84 -4.69 11.25 -1.50
CA GLY A 84 -5.69 10.49 -0.77
C GLY A 84 -5.07 9.87 0.48
N VAL A 85 -5.53 10.27 1.66
CA VAL A 85 -5.11 9.72 2.95
C VAL A 85 -6.19 8.75 3.45
N PRO A 86 -5.96 7.43 3.43
CA PRO A 86 -6.91 6.46 3.98
C PRO A 86 -6.94 6.51 5.51
N THR A 87 -7.95 5.92 6.13
CA THR A 87 -8.04 5.81 7.60
C THR A 87 -6.99 4.86 8.15
N VAL A 88 -6.73 4.89 9.47
CA VAL A 88 -5.79 3.95 10.10
C VAL A 88 -6.22 2.51 9.85
N ALA A 89 -7.52 2.23 10.03
CA ALA A 89 -8.09 0.91 9.78
C ALA A 89 -7.92 0.44 8.33
N ASP A 90 -8.10 1.36 7.37
CA ASP A 90 -7.96 1.04 5.95
C ASP A 90 -6.50 0.84 5.54
N ARG A 91 -5.57 1.64 6.04
CA ARG A 91 -4.13 1.39 5.83
C ARG A 91 -3.71 0.02 6.36
N ILE A 92 -4.25 -0.41 7.50
CA ILE A 92 -3.99 -1.75 8.04
C ILE A 92 -4.57 -2.80 7.10
N ALA A 93 -5.82 -2.65 6.65
CA ALA A 93 -6.46 -3.59 5.73
C ALA A 93 -5.69 -3.70 4.40
N GLN A 94 -5.33 -2.59 3.77
CA GLN A 94 -4.51 -2.54 2.55
C GLN A 94 -3.14 -3.21 2.78
N THR A 95 -2.52 -2.99 3.94
CA THR A 95 -1.25 -3.62 4.28
C THR A 95 -1.39 -5.15 4.44
N VAL A 96 -2.51 -5.63 5.02
CA VAL A 96 -2.80 -7.07 5.05
C VAL A 96 -2.88 -7.62 3.64
N VAL A 97 -3.65 -6.99 2.75
CA VAL A 97 -3.77 -7.43 1.35
C VAL A 97 -2.39 -7.48 0.68
N ARG A 98 -1.57 -6.43 0.84
CA ARG A 98 -0.20 -6.38 0.35
C ARG A 98 0.64 -7.56 0.85
N LEU A 99 0.59 -7.91 2.13
CA LEU A 99 1.40 -9.01 2.69
C LEU A 99 1.09 -10.38 2.04
N TYR A 100 -0.14 -10.56 1.54
CA TYR A 100 -0.53 -11.79 0.84
C TYR A 100 -0.26 -11.73 -0.67
N LEU A 101 -0.34 -10.55 -1.28
CA LEU A 101 -0.13 -10.37 -2.73
C LEU A 101 1.35 -10.24 -3.09
N GLU A 102 2.12 -9.46 -2.34
CA GLU A 102 3.53 -9.12 -2.63
C GLU A 102 4.39 -10.38 -2.89
N PRO A 103 4.34 -11.46 -2.07
CA PRO A 103 5.14 -12.66 -2.35
C PRO A 103 4.79 -13.40 -3.64
N LYS A 104 3.57 -13.19 -4.17
CA LYS A 104 3.09 -13.84 -5.40
C LYS A 104 3.43 -13.03 -6.64
N VAL A 105 3.37 -11.70 -6.55
CA VAL A 105 3.61 -10.80 -7.68
C VAL A 105 5.09 -10.42 -7.82
N GLU A 106 5.84 -10.39 -6.72
CA GLU A 106 7.24 -9.97 -6.73
C GLU A 106 8.12 -10.79 -7.71
N PRO A 107 7.98 -12.13 -7.81
CA PRO A 107 8.73 -12.93 -8.79
C PRO A 107 8.34 -12.68 -10.25
N LEU A 108 7.19 -12.05 -10.52
CA LEU A 108 6.68 -11.79 -11.86
C LEU A 108 7.16 -10.45 -12.42
N PHE A 109 7.63 -9.54 -11.57
CA PHE A 109 8.09 -8.23 -12.02
C PHE A 109 9.35 -8.31 -12.87
N HIS A 110 9.38 -7.49 -13.91
CA HIS A 110 10.57 -7.31 -14.75
C HIS A 110 11.79 -6.87 -13.90
N PRO A 111 13.03 -7.33 -14.22
CA PRO A 111 14.23 -6.92 -13.51
C PRO A 111 14.46 -5.41 -13.46
N ASP A 112 14.00 -4.69 -14.50
CA ASP A 112 14.08 -3.21 -14.60
C ASP A 112 12.90 -2.46 -13.96
N SER A 113 12.07 -3.14 -13.17
CA SER A 113 11.08 -2.46 -12.32
C SER A 113 11.67 -2.19 -10.94
N TYR A 114 11.77 -0.92 -10.54
CA TYR A 114 12.45 -0.53 -9.29
C TYR A 114 11.52 0.15 -8.27
N GLY A 115 10.41 0.73 -8.73
CA GLY A 115 9.51 1.51 -7.89
C GLY A 115 8.73 0.65 -6.90
N TYR A 116 8.66 1.09 -5.64
CA TYR A 116 7.82 0.50 -4.58
C TYR A 116 8.02 -1.01 -4.30
N ARG A 117 9.17 -1.58 -4.68
CA ARG A 117 9.49 -2.99 -4.51
C ARG A 117 10.45 -3.25 -3.35
N PRO A 118 10.31 -4.38 -2.63
CA PRO A 118 11.24 -4.75 -1.57
C PRO A 118 12.65 -4.99 -2.13
N GLY A 119 13.68 -4.41 -1.48
CA GLY A 119 15.07 -4.58 -1.89
C GLY A 119 15.45 -3.89 -3.21
N ARG A 120 14.59 -3.00 -3.73
CA ARG A 120 14.85 -2.17 -4.91
C ARG A 120 14.75 -0.69 -4.52
N SER A 121 15.54 0.15 -5.18
CA SER A 121 15.59 1.59 -4.93
C SER A 121 15.71 2.40 -6.22
N ALA A 122 15.43 3.70 -6.13
CA ALA A 122 15.69 4.63 -7.23
C ALA A 122 17.19 4.67 -7.61
N LEU A 123 18.09 4.42 -6.66
CA LEU A 123 19.53 4.38 -6.93
C LEU A 123 19.92 3.18 -7.80
N ASP A 124 19.26 2.04 -7.62
CA ASP A 124 19.48 0.85 -8.47
C ASP A 124 19.06 1.12 -9.92
N ALA A 125 17.94 1.84 -10.10
CA ALA A 125 17.48 2.28 -11.41
C ALA A 125 18.50 3.21 -12.09
N VAL A 126 19.01 4.20 -11.35
CA VAL A 126 20.04 5.14 -11.85
C VAL A 126 21.34 4.43 -12.18
N ALA A 127 21.79 3.47 -11.35
CA ALA A 127 22.99 2.70 -11.60
C ALA A 127 22.89 1.90 -12.91
N THR A 128 21.75 1.24 -13.13
CA THR A 128 21.48 0.48 -14.37
C THR A 128 21.38 1.41 -15.58
N CYS A 129 20.69 2.55 -15.44
CA CYS A 129 20.60 3.57 -16.49
C CYS A 129 21.98 4.07 -16.90
N ARG A 130 22.84 4.42 -15.93
CA ARG A 130 24.21 4.89 -16.16
C ARG A 130 25.05 3.90 -16.97
N GLN A 131 24.93 2.60 -16.71
CA GLN A 131 25.63 1.57 -17.48
C GLN A 131 25.17 1.54 -18.95
N ARG A 132 23.87 1.70 -19.20
CA ARG A 132 23.29 1.68 -20.55
C ARG A 132 23.61 2.93 -21.36
N CYS A 133 23.80 4.07 -20.71
CA CYS A 133 24.29 5.30 -21.36
C CYS A 133 25.69 5.16 -21.99
N TRP A 134 26.46 4.11 -21.65
CA TRP A 134 27.72 3.81 -22.34
C TRP A 134 27.53 3.07 -23.67
N THR A 135 26.33 2.55 -23.93
CA THR A 135 25.99 1.80 -25.15
C THR A 135 25.11 2.61 -26.08
N PHE A 136 24.21 3.44 -25.52
CA PHE A 136 23.27 4.28 -26.27
C PHE A 136 23.41 5.74 -25.85
N ASP A 137 23.40 6.64 -26.83
CA ASP A 137 23.52 8.09 -26.68
C ASP A 137 22.16 8.81 -26.67
N TRP A 138 21.06 8.07 -26.76
CA TRP A 138 19.69 8.58 -26.72
C TRP A 138 18.85 7.90 -25.64
N VAL A 139 17.79 8.59 -25.20
CA VAL A 139 16.79 8.09 -24.26
C VAL A 139 15.40 8.44 -24.75
N ILE A 140 14.44 7.55 -24.50
CA ILE A 140 13.01 7.86 -24.63
C ILE A 140 12.47 8.06 -23.23
N ASP A 141 12.05 9.28 -22.92
CA ASP A 141 11.43 9.64 -21.66
C ASP A 141 9.91 9.54 -21.80
N LEU A 142 9.29 8.66 -21.00
CA LEU A 142 7.85 8.41 -21.01
C LEU A 142 7.32 8.54 -19.59
N ASP A 143 6.27 9.34 -19.42
CA ASP A 143 5.55 9.50 -18.17
C ASP A 143 4.04 9.32 -18.39
N LEU A 144 3.38 8.65 -17.45
CA LEU A 144 1.94 8.42 -17.49
C LEU A 144 1.23 9.52 -16.70
N HIS A 145 0.29 10.20 -17.35
CA HIS A 145 -0.55 11.17 -16.66
C HIS A 145 -1.54 10.47 -15.74
N SER A 146 -1.51 10.79 -14.43
CA SER A 146 -2.54 10.40 -13.46
C SER A 146 -2.90 8.91 -13.48
N PHE A 147 -1.90 8.05 -13.27
CA PHE A 147 -2.03 6.59 -13.32
C PHE A 147 -3.26 6.04 -12.58
N PHE A 148 -3.48 6.44 -11.32
CA PHE A 148 -4.60 5.92 -10.52
C PHE A 148 -5.97 6.48 -10.93
N ASP A 149 -6.02 7.64 -11.59
CA ASP A 149 -7.28 8.26 -12.01
C ASP A 149 -7.76 7.70 -13.36
N THR A 150 -6.88 7.03 -14.10
CA THR A 150 -7.11 6.55 -15.48
C THR A 150 -7.13 5.03 -15.59
N LEU A 151 -7.03 4.32 -14.47
CA LEU A 151 -6.99 2.85 -14.43
C LEU A 151 -8.41 2.29 -14.59
N ASP A 152 -8.60 1.43 -15.59
CA ASP A 152 -9.88 0.74 -15.81
C ASP A 152 -10.04 -0.38 -14.77
N HIS A 153 -11.10 -0.31 -13.98
CA HIS A 153 -11.36 -1.23 -12.87
C HIS A 153 -12.03 -2.55 -13.32
N ASP A 154 -12.49 -2.63 -14.57
CA ASP A 154 -13.17 -3.81 -15.12
C ASP A 154 -12.21 -4.78 -15.86
N LEU A 155 -10.94 -4.41 -16.02
CA LEU A 155 -9.89 -5.21 -16.69
C LEU A 155 -9.29 -6.32 -15.82
#